data_AF-A0A7C2L846-F1
#
_entry.id   AF-A0A7C2L846-F1
#
_cell.length_a   1.000
_cell.length_b   1.000
_cell.length_c   1.000
_cell.angle_alpha   90.00
_cell.angle_beta   90.00
_cell.angle_gamma   90.00
#
_symmetry.space_group_name_H-M   'P 1'
#
loop_
_entity.id
_entity.type
_entity.pdbx_description
1 polymer ?
#
loop_
_entity_poly.entity_id
_entity_poly.type
_entity_poly.pdbx_seq_one_letter_code
_entity_poly.pdbx_strand_id
1 'polypeptide(L)'
;MAVELWSLSTRQKLVLTYPYADEGEARRRIVELALLGVRWLSFEGPVELWGLRVLAKGTTSVVVKGEAFGIDVAVKARRLDANRPSLLAEAERLRLANRVGVGPRLLAASRNFLVWRYVEGVPLEEWALGAEPDELRVVARKLIEQALALDSVGLVHMELSRLGDHVLVTPALGVVIFDFETASTASSKSNVTQILQGLFVRESEVSRRFRLALGVTREEALEAARAYKAGRKREALSKILEATG
;
A
#
# COMPACT_ATOMS: atom_id res chain seq x y z
N MET A 1 14.51 -11.58 14.34
CA MET A 1 14.02 -12.24 15.57
C MET A 1 12.87 -11.43 16.13
N ALA A 2 11.72 -12.07 16.35
CA ALA A 2 10.58 -11.46 17.03
C ALA A 2 10.89 -11.27 18.52
N VAL A 3 10.47 -10.14 19.09
CA VAL A 3 10.66 -9.81 20.51
C VAL A 3 9.32 -9.42 21.11
N GLU A 4 9.04 -9.95 22.29
CA GLU A 4 7.80 -9.63 23.00
C GLU A 4 7.76 -8.14 23.33
N LEU A 5 6.59 -7.53 23.14
CA LEU A 5 6.40 -6.08 23.25
C LEU A 5 6.85 -5.51 24.61
N TRP A 6 6.65 -6.25 25.70
CA TRP A 6 7.07 -5.84 27.05
C TRP A 6 8.55 -6.06 27.34
N SER A 7 9.19 -6.95 26.56
CA SER A 7 10.59 -7.36 26.69
C SER A 7 11.53 -6.60 25.74
N LEU A 8 11.02 -5.59 25.03
CA LEU A 8 11.83 -4.75 24.15
C LEU A 8 12.95 -4.04 24.91
N SER A 9 14.17 -4.14 24.38
CA SER A 9 15.31 -3.33 24.82
C SER A 9 15.05 -1.82 24.63
N THR A 10 15.78 -0.97 25.34
CA THR A 10 15.67 0.50 25.18
C THR A 10 15.77 0.92 23.73
N ARG A 11 16.78 0.41 23.00
CA ARG A 11 16.99 0.73 21.57
C ARG A 11 15.78 0.38 20.70
N GLN A 12 15.16 -0.78 20.93
CA GLN A 12 13.98 -1.23 20.19
C GLN A 12 12.76 -0.36 20.48
N LYS A 13 12.57 0.03 21.73
CA LYS A 13 11.47 0.94 22.13
C LYS A 13 11.57 2.29 21.43
N LEU A 14 12.79 2.81 21.25
CA LEU A 14 12.99 4.12 20.60
C LEU A 14 12.59 4.13 19.12
N VAL A 15 12.55 2.99 18.42
CA VAL A 15 12.01 2.92 17.05
C VAL A 15 10.57 3.44 17.00
N LEU A 16 9.80 3.20 18.07
CA LEU A 16 8.42 3.67 18.20
C LEU A 16 8.32 5.18 18.40
N THR A 17 9.42 5.89 18.69
CA THR A 17 9.45 7.34 18.93
C THR A 17 10.31 8.09 17.92
N TYR A 18 10.73 7.43 16.84
CA TYR A 18 11.55 8.04 15.81
C TYR A 18 10.96 9.39 15.34
N PRO A 19 11.78 10.44 15.13
CA PRO A 19 13.25 10.46 15.17
C PRO A 19 13.85 10.83 16.53
N TYR A 20 13.05 10.97 17.59
CA TYR A 20 13.56 11.37 18.91
C TYR A 20 13.67 10.18 19.86
N ALA A 21 14.69 10.21 20.70
CA ALA A 21 14.86 9.24 21.78
C ALA A 21 14.03 9.69 23.00
N ASP A 22 12.75 9.36 23.03
CA ASP A 22 11.85 9.69 24.16
C ASP A 22 11.35 8.40 24.84
N GLU A 23 11.99 8.02 25.94
CA GLU A 23 11.62 6.81 26.67
C GLU A 23 10.22 6.89 27.30
N GLY A 24 9.79 8.08 27.72
CA GLY A 24 8.48 8.27 28.35
C GLY A 24 7.36 8.04 27.32
N GLU A 25 7.52 8.61 26.14
CA GLU A 25 6.62 8.38 25.01
C GLU A 25 6.69 6.93 24.50
N ALA A 26 7.86 6.32 24.48
CA ALA A 26 8.01 4.93 24.08
C ALA A 26 7.22 3.99 25.00
N ARG A 27 7.23 4.21 26.32
CA ARG A 27 6.42 3.46 27.28
C ARG A 27 4.92 3.62 27.04
N ARG A 28 4.45 4.85 26.78
CA ARG A 28 3.04 5.11 26.45
C ARG A 28 2.62 4.39 25.16
N ARG A 29 3.47 4.42 24.15
CA ARG A 29 3.25 3.78 22.85
C ARG A 29 3.25 2.25 22.91
N ILE A 30 4.03 1.66 23.80
CA ILE A 30 3.97 0.22 24.08
C ILE A 30 2.59 -0.17 24.64
N VAL A 31 2.06 0.60 25.60
CA VAL A 31 0.71 0.38 26.13
C VAL A 31 -0.33 0.52 25.02
N GLU A 32 -0.23 1.56 24.18
CA GLU A 32 -1.11 1.78 23.03
C GLU A 32 -1.10 0.59 22.05
N LEU A 33 0.08 0.06 21.70
CA LEU A 33 0.21 -1.14 20.85
C LEU A 33 -0.39 -2.40 21.48
N ALA A 34 -0.19 -2.60 22.79
CA ALA A 34 -0.77 -3.73 23.50
C ALA A 34 -2.31 -3.70 23.48
N LEU A 35 -2.90 -2.50 23.62
CA LEU A 35 -4.35 -2.30 23.50
C LEU A 35 -4.88 -2.56 22.08
N LEU A 36 -4.04 -2.37 21.06
CA LEU A 36 -4.35 -2.73 19.67
C LEU A 36 -4.15 -4.24 19.37
N GLY A 37 -3.78 -5.03 20.38
CA GLY A 37 -3.60 -6.47 20.28
C GLY A 37 -2.23 -6.92 19.79
N VAL A 38 -1.28 -6.00 19.60
CA VAL A 38 0.10 -6.32 19.21
C VAL A 38 0.82 -6.96 20.39
N ARG A 39 1.46 -8.11 20.16
CA ARG A 39 2.18 -8.88 21.19
C ARG A 39 3.67 -8.96 20.94
N TRP A 40 4.07 -8.99 19.67
CA TRP A 40 5.47 -9.14 19.26
C TRP A 40 5.82 -8.11 18.19
N LEU A 41 7.07 -7.65 18.19
CA LEU A 41 7.65 -6.86 17.11
C LEU A 41 8.88 -7.57 16.55
N SER A 42 9.04 -7.52 15.24
CA SER A 42 10.18 -8.08 14.51
C SER A 42 10.96 -6.95 13.86
N PHE A 43 12.23 -6.81 14.26
CA PHE A 43 13.15 -5.82 13.71
C PHE A 43 13.91 -6.40 12.52
N GLU A 44 13.17 -6.56 11.43
CA GLU A 44 13.63 -7.05 10.13
C GLU A 44 13.09 -6.16 9.01
N GLY A 45 13.62 -6.33 7.81
CA GLY A 45 13.25 -5.55 6.64
C GLY A 45 14.43 -4.81 6.00
N PRO A 46 14.20 -4.13 4.87
CA PRO A 46 15.27 -3.57 4.06
C PRO A 46 15.88 -2.30 4.67
N VAL A 47 15.13 -1.56 5.49
CA VAL A 47 15.54 -0.24 5.98
C VAL A 47 16.24 -0.35 7.33
N GLU A 48 17.40 0.27 7.49
CA GLU A 48 18.09 0.35 8.78
C GLU A 48 17.80 1.68 9.49
N LEU A 49 17.41 1.60 10.76
CA LEU A 49 17.15 2.71 11.65
C LEU A 49 17.86 2.47 12.98
N TRP A 50 18.84 3.31 13.28
CA TRP A 50 19.66 3.18 14.49
C TRP A 50 20.14 1.75 14.70
N GLY A 51 20.65 1.08 13.65
CA GLY A 51 21.12 -0.30 13.65
C GLY A 51 20.08 -1.38 13.96
N LEU A 52 18.79 -1.06 13.86
CA LEU A 52 17.69 -2.01 13.80
C LEU A 52 17.10 -2.01 12.39
N ARG A 53 16.63 -3.16 11.92
CA ARG A 53 15.97 -3.26 10.62
C ARG A 53 14.46 -3.08 10.78
N VAL A 54 13.84 -2.39 9.83
CA VAL A 54 12.39 -2.12 9.79
C VAL A 54 11.88 -2.32 8.36
N LEU A 55 10.56 -2.49 8.21
CA LEU A 55 9.94 -2.71 6.91
C LEU A 55 10.02 -1.46 6.02
N ALA A 56 9.72 -0.28 6.59
CA ALA A 56 9.77 0.97 5.85
C ALA A 56 9.98 2.18 6.78
N LYS A 57 10.48 3.27 6.20
CA LYS A 57 10.55 4.59 6.85
C LYS A 57 10.05 5.66 5.90
N GLY A 58 8.95 6.31 6.26
CA GLY A 58 8.41 7.46 5.55
C GLY A 58 8.80 8.80 6.19
N THR A 59 8.22 9.88 5.65
CA THR A 59 8.33 11.24 6.21
C THR A 59 7.49 11.39 7.48
N THR A 60 6.40 10.64 7.61
CA THR A 60 5.43 10.75 8.72
C THR A 60 5.38 9.52 9.62
N SER A 61 6.00 8.40 9.23
CA SER A 61 5.89 7.13 9.94
C SER A 61 7.10 6.22 9.79
N VAL A 62 7.19 5.23 10.68
CA VAL A 62 8.07 4.06 10.59
C VAL A 62 7.18 2.82 10.59
N VAL A 63 7.46 1.84 9.73
CA VAL A 63 6.70 0.58 9.66
C VAL A 63 7.59 -0.56 10.13
N VAL A 64 7.13 -1.30 11.13
CA VAL A 64 7.79 -2.51 11.65
C VAL A 64 6.88 -3.72 11.49
N LYS A 65 7.46 -4.91 11.31
CA LYS A 65 6.68 -6.14 11.35
C LYS A 65 6.37 -6.49 12.80
N GLY A 66 5.25 -7.15 13.03
CA GLY A 66 4.91 -7.69 14.35
C GLY A 66 3.90 -8.82 14.24
N GLU A 67 3.38 -9.22 15.39
CA GLU A 67 2.31 -10.20 15.51
C GLU A 67 1.18 -9.62 16.37
N ALA A 68 -0.05 -9.76 15.88
CA ALA A 68 -1.25 -9.45 16.63
C ALA A 68 -2.31 -10.52 16.34
N PHE A 69 -3.04 -10.96 17.37
CA PHE A 69 -4.10 -11.97 17.21
C PHE A 69 -3.63 -13.28 16.54
N GLY A 70 -2.37 -13.68 16.75
CA GLY A 70 -1.79 -14.90 16.18
C GLY A 70 -1.51 -14.83 14.67
N ILE A 71 -1.49 -13.64 14.08
CA ILE A 71 -1.15 -13.43 12.67
C ILE A 71 -0.06 -12.37 12.52
N ASP A 72 0.73 -12.50 11.45
CA ASP A 72 1.71 -11.50 11.05
C ASP A 72 1.02 -10.19 10.65
N VAL A 73 1.51 -9.08 11.19
CA VAL A 73 1.01 -7.73 10.96
C VAL A 73 2.14 -6.77 10.59
N ALA A 74 1.78 -5.72 9.86
CA ALA A 74 2.59 -4.52 9.75
C ALA A 74 2.04 -3.48 10.72
N VAL A 75 2.95 -2.82 11.43
CA VAL A 75 2.66 -1.79 12.43
C VAL A 75 3.28 -0.48 11.95
N LYS A 76 2.44 0.45 11.47
CA LYS A 76 2.86 1.82 11.13
C LYS A 76 2.79 2.68 12.38
N ALA A 77 3.95 3.11 12.85
CA ALA A 77 4.13 4.01 13.98
C ALA A 77 4.31 5.45 13.46
N ARG A 78 3.47 6.38 13.93
CA ARG A 78 3.57 7.81 13.59
C ARG A 78 4.86 8.39 14.14
N ARG A 79 5.67 9.05 13.32
CA ARG A 79 6.86 9.75 13.80
C ARG A 79 6.50 10.89 14.76
N LEU A 80 7.39 11.21 15.69
CA LEU A 80 7.15 12.31 16.63
C LEU A 80 7.18 13.68 15.95
N ASP A 81 7.98 13.83 14.89
CA ASP A 81 8.07 15.04 14.06
C ASP A 81 7.06 15.06 12.89
N ALA A 82 6.12 14.11 12.83
CA ALA A 82 5.14 14.07 11.76
C ALA A 82 4.25 15.32 11.80
N ASN A 83 4.08 15.95 10.64
CA ASN A 83 3.17 17.10 10.44
C ASN A 83 1.67 16.73 10.54
N ARG A 84 1.35 15.46 10.79
CA ARG A 84 0.00 14.95 11.01
C ARG A 84 -0.20 14.69 12.51
N PRO A 85 -1.31 15.18 13.11
CA PRO A 85 -1.56 15.00 14.53
C PRO A 85 -1.99 13.58 14.90
N SER A 86 -2.43 12.77 13.92
CA SER A 86 -3.03 11.45 14.12
C SER A 86 -3.01 10.61 12.82
N LEU A 87 -2.95 9.28 12.94
CA LEU A 87 -3.11 8.33 11.82
C LEU A 87 -4.58 7.91 11.57
N LEU A 88 -5.53 8.37 12.40
CA LEU A 88 -6.94 7.94 12.29
C LEU A 88 -7.58 8.28 10.93
N ALA A 89 -7.24 9.42 10.33
CA ALA A 89 -7.77 9.80 9.02
C ALA A 89 -7.28 8.83 7.91
N GLU A 90 -6.04 8.34 8.01
CA GLU A 90 -5.54 7.30 7.11
C GLU A 90 -6.24 5.96 7.39
N ALA A 91 -6.48 5.62 8.66
CA ALA A 91 -7.25 4.44 9.04
C ALA A 91 -8.64 4.42 8.39
N GLU A 92 -9.34 5.56 8.39
CA GLU A 92 -10.68 5.69 7.80
C GLU A 92 -10.66 5.47 6.29
N ARG A 93 -9.65 6.00 5.59
CA ARG A 93 -9.46 5.77 4.14
C ARG A 93 -9.18 4.30 3.84
N LEU A 94 -8.30 3.67 4.63
CA LEU A 94 -8.03 2.23 4.47
C LEU A 94 -9.27 1.38 4.80
N ARG A 95 -10.07 1.74 5.82
CA ARG A 95 -11.36 1.08 6.09
C ARG A 95 -12.31 1.21 4.91
N LEU A 96 -12.41 2.40 4.31
CA LEU A 96 -13.24 2.63 3.13
C LEU A 96 -12.77 1.76 1.94
N ALA A 97 -11.46 1.66 1.71
CA ALA A 97 -10.90 0.75 0.70
C ALA A 97 -11.19 -0.73 1.00
N ASN A 98 -11.04 -1.16 2.26
CA ASN A 98 -11.32 -2.54 2.66
C ASN A 98 -12.79 -2.93 2.47
N ARG A 99 -13.75 -1.99 2.55
CA ARG A 99 -15.18 -2.27 2.28
C ARG A 99 -15.43 -2.72 0.84
N VAL A 100 -14.56 -2.35 -0.09
CA VAL A 100 -14.60 -2.77 -1.49
C VAL A 100 -13.53 -3.82 -1.82
N GLY A 101 -12.96 -4.46 -0.80
CA GLY A 101 -11.97 -5.52 -0.97
C GLY A 101 -10.59 -5.03 -1.41
N VAL A 102 -10.30 -3.73 -1.27
CA VAL A 102 -9.02 -3.14 -1.70
C VAL A 102 -8.12 -2.81 -0.51
N GLY A 103 -6.83 -3.07 -0.71
CA GLY A 103 -5.75 -2.79 0.22
C GLY A 103 -5.59 -3.81 1.34
N PRO A 104 -4.54 -3.67 2.16
CA PRO A 104 -4.28 -4.60 3.25
C PRO A 104 -5.41 -4.54 4.27
N ARG A 105 -5.77 -5.69 4.86
CA ARG A 105 -6.84 -5.77 5.86
C ARG A 105 -6.41 -5.03 7.13
N LEU A 106 -7.03 -3.89 7.40
CA LEU A 106 -6.86 -3.16 8.66
C LEU A 106 -7.44 -4.00 9.80
N LEU A 107 -6.68 -4.11 10.88
CA LEU A 107 -7.05 -4.86 12.09
C LEU A 107 -7.36 -3.92 13.24
N ALA A 108 -6.51 -2.92 13.45
CA ALA A 108 -6.67 -1.96 14.53
C ALA A 108 -6.02 -0.62 14.16
N ALA A 109 -6.49 0.46 14.78
CA ALA A 109 -5.93 1.79 14.59
C ALA A 109 -6.11 2.66 15.84
N SER A 110 -5.18 3.57 16.04
CA SER A 110 -5.20 4.57 17.10
C SER A 110 -4.65 5.89 16.58
N ARG A 111 -4.40 6.84 17.49
CA ARG A 111 -3.79 8.11 17.12
C ARG A 111 -2.37 7.92 16.55
N ASN A 112 -1.57 7.05 17.14
CA ASN A 112 -0.16 6.89 16.75
C ASN A 112 0.12 5.63 15.94
N PHE A 113 -0.84 4.71 15.80
CA PHE A 113 -0.61 3.43 15.14
C PHE A 113 -1.69 3.04 14.14
N LEU A 114 -1.26 2.42 13.05
CA LEU A 114 -2.09 1.57 12.20
C LEU A 114 -1.53 0.15 12.21
N VAL A 115 -2.41 -0.83 12.37
CA VAL A 115 -2.07 -2.25 12.37
C VAL A 115 -2.90 -2.94 11.30
N TRP A 116 -2.24 -3.53 10.32
CA TRP A 116 -2.88 -4.29 9.24
C TRP A 116 -2.18 -5.63 9.03
N ARG A 117 -2.87 -6.57 8.39
CA ARG A 117 -2.29 -7.88 8.05
C ARG A 117 -1.05 -7.69 7.17
N TYR A 118 0.07 -8.27 7.58
CA TYR A 118 1.30 -8.21 6.79
C TYR A 118 1.07 -8.84 5.42
N VAL A 119 1.57 -8.20 4.37
CA VAL A 119 1.49 -8.70 2.99
C VAL A 119 2.91 -9.00 2.56
N GLU A 120 3.19 -10.28 2.37
CA GLU A 120 4.43 -10.72 1.75
C GLU A 120 4.29 -10.60 0.23
N GLY A 121 5.02 -9.64 -0.34
CA GLY A 121 4.98 -9.36 -1.76
C GLY A 121 6.15 -8.50 -2.20
N VAL A 122 6.34 -8.45 -3.50
CA VAL A 122 7.39 -7.69 -4.18
C VAL A 122 6.76 -6.45 -4.81
N PRO A 123 7.41 -5.27 -4.78
CA PRO A 123 6.97 -4.09 -5.53
C PRO A 123 6.64 -4.42 -6.98
N LEU A 124 5.52 -3.92 -7.50
CA LEU A 124 5.02 -4.29 -8.84
C LEU A 124 6.05 -4.04 -9.93
N GLU A 125 6.75 -2.90 -9.90
CA GLU A 125 7.75 -2.56 -10.91
C GLU A 125 8.96 -3.51 -10.87
N GLU A 126 9.36 -4.00 -9.69
CA GLU A 126 10.43 -5.00 -9.55
C GLU A 126 9.95 -6.39 -10.01
N TRP A 127 8.78 -6.81 -9.55
CA TRP A 127 8.17 -8.09 -9.92
C TRP A 127 7.96 -8.21 -11.44
N ALA A 128 7.49 -7.13 -12.09
CA ALA A 128 7.15 -7.14 -13.51
C ALA A 128 8.35 -7.40 -14.42
N LEU A 129 9.59 -7.16 -13.97
CA LEU A 129 10.81 -7.38 -14.76
C LEU A 129 11.04 -8.87 -15.07
N GLY A 130 10.63 -9.76 -14.16
CA GLY A 130 10.77 -11.21 -14.30
C GLY A 130 9.48 -11.96 -14.63
N ALA A 131 8.33 -11.27 -14.68
CA ALA A 131 7.02 -11.88 -14.85
C ALA A 131 6.74 -12.34 -16.28
N GLU A 132 6.06 -13.47 -16.44
CA GLU A 132 5.62 -13.97 -17.74
C GLU A 132 4.41 -13.17 -18.30
N PRO A 133 4.19 -13.16 -19.63
CA PRO A 133 3.08 -12.40 -20.23
C PRO A 133 1.70 -12.70 -19.64
N ASP A 134 1.39 -13.96 -19.33
CA ASP A 134 0.10 -14.34 -18.75
C ASP A 134 -0.05 -13.83 -17.31
N GLU A 135 1.03 -13.80 -16.53
CA GLU A 135 1.01 -13.25 -15.17
C GLU A 135 0.78 -11.73 -15.20
N LEU A 136 1.42 -11.03 -16.15
CA LEU A 136 1.21 -9.60 -16.38
C LEU A 136 -0.26 -9.31 -16.71
N ARG A 137 -0.91 -10.14 -17.54
CA ARG A 137 -2.35 -10.02 -17.84
C ARG A 137 -3.20 -10.17 -16.59
N VAL A 138 -2.94 -11.19 -15.76
CA VAL A 138 -3.66 -11.44 -14.51
C VAL A 138 -3.50 -10.26 -13.54
N VAL A 139 -2.27 -9.76 -13.35
CA VAL A 139 -2.00 -8.63 -12.45
C VAL A 139 -2.63 -7.34 -12.97
N ALA A 140 -2.55 -7.06 -14.28
CA ALA A 140 -3.19 -5.90 -14.89
C ALA A 140 -4.71 -5.91 -14.66
N ARG A 141 -5.37 -7.06 -14.88
CA ARG A 141 -6.81 -7.22 -14.61
C ARG A 141 -7.14 -6.89 -13.17
N LYS A 142 -6.49 -7.57 -12.22
CA LYS A 142 -6.75 -7.36 -10.77
C LYS A 142 -6.54 -5.91 -10.36
N LEU A 143 -5.47 -5.28 -10.88
CA LEU A 143 -5.16 -3.89 -10.56
C LEU A 143 -6.22 -2.93 -11.10
N ILE A 144 -6.65 -3.09 -12.36
CA ILE A 144 -7.74 -2.29 -12.96
C ILE A 144 -9.05 -2.48 -12.19
N GLU A 145 -9.36 -3.70 -11.76
CA GLU A 145 -10.56 -4.00 -10.98
C GLU A 145 -10.53 -3.35 -9.59
N GLN A 146 -9.39 -3.36 -8.90
CA GLN A 146 -9.24 -2.63 -7.65
C GLN A 146 -9.38 -1.11 -7.85
N ALA A 147 -8.88 -0.57 -8.98
CA ALA A 147 -9.06 0.84 -9.32
C ALA A 147 -10.53 1.21 -9.52
N LEU A 148 -11.29 0.37 -10.22
CA LEU A 148 -12.73 0.51 -10.43
C LEU A 148 -13.48 0.47 -9.09
N ALA A 149 -13.11 -0.49 -8.23
CA ALA A 149 -13.70 -0.64 -6.90
C ALA A 149 -13.48 0.61 -6.03
N LEU A 150 -12.26 1.15 -6.00
CA LEU A 150 -11.95 2.41 -5.28
C LEU A 150 -12.72 3.61 -5.85
N ASP A 151 -12.75 3.75 -7.19
CA ASP A 151 -13.48 4.83 -7.85
C ASP A 151 -14.99 4.76 -7.55
N SER A 152 -15.57 3.57 -7.43
CA SER A 152 -17.01 3.38 -7.16
C SER A 152 -17.45 3.91 -5.79
N VAL A 153 -16.54 4.00 -4.83
CA VAL A 153 -16.78 4.58 -3.50
C VAL A 153 -16.18 5.98 -3.35
N GLY A 154 -15.76 6.59 -4.46
CA GLY A 154 -15.20 7.94 -4.51
C GLY A 154 -13.85 8.10 -3.80
N LEU A 155 -13.16 7.01 -3.45
CA LEU A 155 -11.86 7.07 -2.78
C LEU A 155 -10.73 7.10 -3.81
N VAL A 156 -10.03 8.21 -3.92
CA VAL A 156 -8.92 8.36 -4.88
C VAL A 156 -7.58 8.32 -4.16
N HIS A 157 -6.71 7.38 -4.51
CA HIS A 157 -5.42 7.15 -3.85
C HIS A 157 -4.38 8.25 -4.12
N MET A 158 -4.50 8.96 -5.24
CA MET A 158 -3.64 10.08 -5.68
C MET A 158 -2.22 9.74 -6.18
N GLU A 159 -1.69 8.55 -5.91
CA GLU A 159 -0.30 8.19 -6.26
C GLU A 159 -0.15 6.91 -7.10
N LEU A 160 -1.25 6.35 -7.61
CA LEU A 160 -1.26 5.07 -8.34
C LEU A 160 -0.64 5.11 -9.75
N SER A 161 -0.07 6.24 -10.17
CA SER A 161 0.81 6.29 -11.35
C SER A 161 2.24 5.80 -11.06
N ARG A 162 2.62 5.70 -9.79
CA ARG A 162 3.90 5.17 -9.30
C ARG A 162 3.67 3.77 -8.73
N LEU A 163 3.55 2.79 -9.62
CA LEU A 163 3.10 1.45 -9.25
C LEU A 163 4.11 0.74 -8.33
N GLY A 164 5.42 0.98 -8.51
CA GLY A 164 6.45 0.40 -7.65
C GLY A 164 6.37 0.84 -6.19
N ASP A 165 5.88 2.05 -5.93
CA ASP A 165 5.86 2.62 -4.58
C ASP A 165 4.61 2.22 -3.78
N HIS A 166 3.52 1.82 -4.46
CA HIS A 166 2.19 1.69 -3.85
C HIS A 166 1.46 0.38 -4.21
N VAL A 167 2.09 -0.52 -4.96
CA VAL A 167 1.50 -1.81 -5.34
C VAL A 167 2.47 -2.95 -5.07
N LEU A 168 2.02 -3.94 -4.30
CA LEU A 168 2.73 -5.21 -4.09
C LEU A 168 2.06 -6.33 -4.89
N VAL A 169 2.89 -7.25 -5.40
CA VAL A 169 2.46 -8.52 -5.98
C VAL A 169 2.94 -9.66 -5.09
N THR A 170 2.00 -10.46 -4.61
CA THR A 170 2.28 -11.65 -3.79
C THR A 170 2.72 -12.83 -4.67
N PRO A 171 3.39 -13.85 -4.12
CA PRO A 171 3.76 -15.06 -4.88
C PRO A 171 2.58 -15.77 -5.57
N ALA A 172 1.36 -15.64 -5.02
CA ALA A 172 0.14 -16.21 -5.60
C ALA A 172 -0.55 -15.27 -6.62
N LEU A 173 0.17 -14.30 -7.19
CA LEU A 173 -0.33 -13.26 -8.10
C LEU A 173 -1.48 -12.41 -7.52
N GLY A 174 -1.61 -12.36 -6.20
CA GLY A 174 -2.44 -11.37 -5.50
C GLY A 174 -1.84 -9.97 -5.65
N VAL A 175 -2.69 -8.97 -5.86
CA VAL A 175 -2.29 -7.56 -6.00
C VAL A 175 -2.78 -6.79 -4.79
N VAL A 176 -1.91 -6.01 -4.16
CA VAL A 176 -2.28 -5.19 -3.00
C VAL A 176 -1.84 -3.75 -3.20
N ILE A 177 -2.83 -2.86 -3.35
CA ILE A 177 -2.62 -1.41 -3.25
C ILE A 177 -2.45 -1.03 -1.78
N PHE A 178 -1.39 -0.30 -1.43
CA PHE A 178 -1.13 0.10 -0.04
C PHE A 178 -0.74 1.57 0.07
N ASP A 179 -0.71 2.08 1.31
CA ASP A 179 -0.42 3.47 1.66
C ASP A 179 -1.52 4.48 1.26
N PHE A 180 -2.60 4.51 2.04
CA PHE A 180 -3.75 5.41 1.81
C PHE A 180 -3.58 6.78 2.49
N GLU A 181 -2.36 7.17 2.85
CA GLU A 181 -2.08 8.42 3.55
C GLU A 181 -2.50 9.65 2.74
N THR A 182 -2.24 9.65 1.44
CA THR A 182 -2.58 10.74 0.50
C THR A 182 -3.94 10.58 -0.16
N ALA A 183 -4.65 9.49 0.13
CA ALA A 183 -5.95 9.22 -0.47
C ALA A 183 -7.00 10.29 -0.07
N SER A 184 -7.93 10.56 -0.98
CA SER A 184 -8.91 11.63 -0.84
C SER A 184 -10.27 11.23 -1.38
N THR A 185 -11.33 11.59 -0.65
CA THR A 185 -12.73 11.46 -1.09
C THR A 185 -13.27 12.72 -1.77
N ALA A 186 -12.47 13.79 -1.84
CA ALA A 186 -12.84 15.07 -2.43
C ALA A 186 -12.20 15.31 -3.81
N SER A 187 -11.40 14.38 -4.30
CA SER A 187 -10.66 14.51 -5.55
C SER A 187 -11.52 14.14 -6.76
N SER A 188 -11.42 14.92 -7.84
CA SER A 188 -12.02 14.60 -9.13
C SER A 188 -11.16 13.67 -10.01
N LYS A 189 -9.96 13.30 -9.54
CA LYS A 189 -9.07 12.35 -10.23
C LYS A 189 -9.68 10.93 -10.25
N SER A 190 -9.01 9.99 -10.91
CA SER A 190 -9.46 8.60 -11.02
C SER A 190 -8.30 7.64 -10.76
N ASN A 191 -8.54 6.59 -9.98
CA ASN A 191 -7.58 5.50 -9.80
C ASN A 191 -7.37 4.73 -11.10
N VAL A 192 -8.44 4.47 -11.88
CA VAL A 192 -8.33 3.84 -13.20
C VAL A 192 -7.38 4.63 -14.09
N THR A 193 -7.55 5.95 -14.20
CA THR A 193 -6.67 6.77 -15.06
C THR A 193 -5.21 6.75 -14.60
N GLN A 194 -4.98 6.68 -13.29
CA GLN A 194 -3.62 6.59 -12.72
C GLN A 194 -2.98 5.24 -13.03
N ILE A 195 -3.74 4.15 -12.91
CA ILE A 195 -3.27 2.80 -13.21
C ILE A 195 -3.01 2.63 -14.70
N LEU A 196 -3.90 3.09 -15.58
CA LEU A 196 -3.64 3.06 -17.03
C LEU A 196 -2.40 3.89 -17.39
N GLN A 197 -2.22 5.04 -16.75
CA GLN A 197 -1.02 5.85 -16.91
C GLN A 197 0.25 5.09 -16.50
N GLY A 198 0.20 4.42 -15.34
CA GLY A 198 1.33 3.65 -14.81
C GLY A 198 1.65 2.38 -15.61
N LEU A 199 0.64 1.69 -16.13
CA LEU A 199 0.79 0.43 -16.86
C LEU A 199 1.16 0.61 -18.34
N PHE A 200 0.64 1.64 -19.02
CA PHE A 200 0.69 1.69 -20.49
C PHE A 200 1.27 2.99 -21.06
N VAL A 201 1.25 4.09 -20.30
CA VAL A 201 1.55 5.43 -20.85
C VAL A 201 2.92 5.96 -20.45
N ARG A 202 3.39 5.65 -19.23
CA ARG A 202 4.74 6.01 -18.80
C ARG A 202 5.75 5.31 -19.72
N GLU A 203 6.82 6.02 -20.06
CA GLU A 203 7.93 5.40 -20.79
C GLU A 203 8.86 4.73 -19.78
N SER A 204 8.64 3.43 -19.58
CA SER A 204 9.45 2.55 -18.75
C SER A 204 9.45 1.12 -19.30
N GLU A 205 10.46 0.33 -18.94
CA GLU A 205 10.52 -1.09 -19.33
C GLU A 205 9.30 -1.86 -18.81
N VAL A 206 8.86 -1.57 -17.57
CA VAL A 206 7.63 -2.15 -17.01
C VAL A 206 6.42 -1.85 -17.89
N SER A 207 6.22 -0.59 -18.29
CA SER A 207 5.07 -0.23 -19.15
C SER A 207 5.17 -0.89 -20.51
N ARG A 208 6.38 -1.01 -21.08
CA ARG A 208 6.62 -1.73 -22.32
C ARG A 208 6.22 -3.21 -22.21
N ARG A 209 6.57 -3.88 -21.12
CA ARG A 209 6.20 -5.27 -20.86
C ARG A 209 4.69 -5.46 -20.78
N PHE A 210 3.98 -4.60 -20.05
CA PHE A 210 2.51 -4.63 -20.02
C PHE A 210 1.88 -4.37 -21.40
N ARG A 211 2.38 -3.38 -22.15
CA ARG A 211 1.91 -3.11 -23.54
C ARG A 211 2.08 -4.33 -24.44
N LEU A 212 3.24 -5.00 -24.40
CA LEU A 212 3.52 -6.19 -25.20
C LEU A 212 2.67 -7.38 -24.75
N ALA A 213 2.56 -7.63 -23.45
CA ALA A 213 1.81 -8.75 -22.91
C ALA A 213 0.32 -8.66 -23.25
N LEU A 214 -0.28 -7.47 -23.14
CA LEU A 214 -1.70 -7.25 -23.44
C LEU A 214 -1.97 -6.91 -24.92
N GLY A 215 -0.95 -6.58 -25.71
CA GLY A 215 -1.15 -6.07 -27.07
C GLY A 215 -1.90 -4.74 -27.10
N VAL A 216 -1.76 -3.92 -26.05
CA VAL A 216 -2.40 -2.61 -25.91
C VAL A 216 -1.38 -1.52 -26.19
N THR A 217 -1.71 -0.62 -27.11
CA THR A 217 -0.89 0.56 -27.44
C THR A 217 -1.09 1.69 -26.43
N ARG A 218 -0.16 2.64 -26.43
CA ARG A 218 -0.23 3.84 -25.57
C ARG A 218 -1.47 4.68 -25.90
N GLU A 219 -1.78 4.80 -27.18
CA GLU A 219 -2.89 5.57 -27.71
C GLU A 219 -4.23 4.96 -27.26
N GLU A 220 -4.37 3.64 -27.34
CA GLU A 220 -5.57 2.93 -26.86
C GLU A 220 -5.78 3.09 -25.36
N ALA A 221 -4.70 3.01 -24.57
CA ALA A 221 -4.77 3.25 -23.12
C ALA A 221 -5.18 4.69 -22.79
N LEU A 222 -4.67 5.68 -23.54
CA LEU A 222 -5.05 7.10 -23.39
C LEU A 222 -6.50 7.34 -23.78
N GLU A 223 -6.99 6.72 -24.85
CA GLU A 223 -8.38 6.81 -25.28
C GLU A 223 -9.32 6.21 -24.24
N ALA A 224 -9.04 5.00 -23.75
CA ALA A 224 -9.79 4.35 -22.68
C ALA A 224 -9.80 5.21 -21.40
N ALA A 225 -8.67 5.79 -21.02
CA ALA A 225 -8.57 6.68 -19.86
C ALA A 225 -9.43 7.95 -20.03
N ARG A 226 -9.47 8.55 -21.23
CA ARG A 226 -10.31 9.72 -21.54
C ARG A 226 -11.79 9.37 -21.49
N ALA A 227 -12.18 8.28 -22.15
CA ALA A 227 -13.56 7.79 -22.18
C ALA A 227 -14.05 7.46 -20.76
N TYR A 228 -13.24 6.76 -19.97
CA TYR A 228 -13.55 6.46 -18.57
C TYR A 228 -13.64 7.73 -17.73
N LYS A 229 -12.73 8.70 -17.89
CA LYS A 229 -12.78 9.96 -17.13
C LYS A 229 -14.07 10.75 -17.39
N ALA A 230 -14.59 10.71 -18.61
CA ALA A 230 -15.81 11.41 -19.00
C ALA A 230 -17.08 10.74 -18.44
N GLY A 231 -17.16 9.41 -18.48
CA GLY A 231 -18.39 8.68 -18.14
C GLY A 231 -18.38 7.87 -16.83
N ARG A 232 -17.18 7.56 -16.28
CA ARG A 232 -16.97 6.63 -15.15
C ARG A 232 -17.64 5.27 -15.33
N LYS A 233 -17.64 4.79 -16.58
CA LYS A 233 -18.28 3.55 -17.02
C LYS A 233 -17.25 2.47 -17.29
N ARG A 234 -17.46 1.26 -16.74
CA ARG A 234 -16.53 0.11 -16.92
C ARG A 234 -16.37 -0.25 -18.39
N GLU A 235 -17.42 -0.05 -19.19
CA GLU A 235 -17.46 -0.33 -20.62
C GLU A 235 -16.39 0.45 -21.40
N ALA A 236 -15.95 1.61 -20.89
CA ALA A 236 -14.85 2.37 -21.48
C ALA A 236 -13.50 1.62 -21.44
N LEU A 237 -13.41 0.54 -20.66
CA LEU A 237 -12.23 -0.29 -20.50
C LEU A 237 -12.36 -1.67 -21.16
N SER A 238 -13.47 -1.95 -21.87
CA SER A 238 -13.76 -3.29 -22.40
C SER A 238 -12.59 -3.89 -23.18
N LYS A 239 -12.05 -3.14 -24.14
CA LYS A 239 -10.90 -3.56 -24.95
C LYS A 239 -9.68 -3.95 -24.11
N ILE A 240 -9.36 -3.18 -23.08
CA ILE A 240 -8.21 -3.45 -22.19
C ILE A 240 -8.50 -4.65 -21.29
N LEU A 241 -9.73 -4.79 -20.79
CA LEU A 241 -10.13 -5.91 -19.95
C LEU A 241 -10.21 -7.22 -20.74
N GLU A 242 -10.65 -7.20 -21.99
CA GLU A 242 -10.63 -8.35 -22.91
C GLU A 242 -9.18 -8.79 -23.20
N ALA A 243 -8.26 -7.83 -23.36
CA ALA A 243 -6.83 -8.11 -23.56
C ALA A 243 -6.15 -8.80 -22.35
N THR A 244 -6.80 -8.84 -21.19
CA THR A 244 -6.30 -9.52 -19.99
C THR A 244 -6.69 -11.00 -19.89
N GLY A 245 -7.36 -11.57 -20.90
CA GLY A 245 -7.77 -12.99 -20.93
C GLY A 245 -9.13 -13.22 -20.30
#